data_AF-K2PU79-F1
#
_entry.id   AF-K2PU79-F1
#
_cell.length_a   1.000
_cell.length_b   1.000
_cell.length_c   1.000
_cell.angle_alpha   90.00
_cell.angle_beta   90.00
_cell.angle_gamma   90.00
#
_symmetry.space_group_name_H-M   'P 1'
#
loop_
_entity.id
_entity.type
_entity.pdbx_description
1 polymer ?
#
loop_
_entity_poly.entity_id
_entity_poly.type
_entity_poly.pdbx_seq_one_letter_code
_entity_poly.pdbx_strand_id
1 'polypeptide(L)'
;MRLYKSVRLAAVTSTWADDLIAWKQEQLDEQMKNDLLGKAEENLLESYPFLNGISRNISFKVSFSSIVEMCYRNTENYSLEDWKNIAQKMETFQYSSAESSNTPKLYLDDYVWQGLENYQRKLMGEGNKRILRLSYIIKLVLFAGWLEYMEEK
;
A
#
# COMPACT_ATOMS: atom_id res chain seq x y z
N MET A 1 9.96 -5.24 -12.38
CA MET A 1 9.71 -4.06 -13.26
C MET A 1 8.58 -3.26 -12.62
N ARG A 2 8.55 -1.93 -12.70
CA ARG A 2 7.48 -1.10 -12.11
C ARG A 2 6.62 -0.47 -13.20
N LEU A 3 5.31 -0.40 -12.98
CA LEU A 3 4.34 0.03 -13.98
C LEU A 3 3.39 1.10 -13.44
N TYR A 4 3.08 2.08 -14.29
CA TYR A 4 2.03 3.06 -14.01
C TYR A 4 0.66 2.54 -14.46
N LYS A 5 -0.32 2.52 -13.56
CA LYS A 5 -1.74 2.32 -13.91
C LYS A 5 -2.60 3.35 -13.17
N SER A 6 -3.61 3.87 -13.87
CA SER A 6 -4.61 4.76 -13.26
C SER A 6 -5.81 3.94 -12.82
N VAL A 7 -6.24 4.08 -11.58
CA VAL A 7 -7.41 3.39 -11.03
C VAL A 7 -8.31 4.41 -10.35
N ARG A 8 -9.61 4.43 -10.71
CA ARG A 8 -10.58 5.30 -10.05
C ARG A 8 -10.97 4.71 -8.70
N LEU A 9 -10.71 5.43 -7.62
CA LEU A 9 -10.97 4.99 -6.26
C LEU A 9 -12.15 5.76 -5.65
N ALA A 10 -12.79 5.15 -4.66
CA ALA A 10 -13.81 5.83 -3.87
C ALA A 10 -13.13 6.88 -2.97
N ALA A 11 -13.84 7.96 -2.63
CA ALA A 11 -13.29 9.04 -1.81
C ALA A 11 -12.70 8.52 -0.48
N VAL A 12 -13.47 7.69 0.23
CA VAL A 12 -13.06 7.02 1.47
C VAL A 12 -11.72 6.28 1.39
N THR A 13 -11.42 5.68 0.23
CA THR A 13 -10.15 4.96 0.02
C THR A 13 -8.95 5.90 0.09
N SER A 14 -9.15 7.15 -0.30
CA SER A 14 -8.10 8.18 -0.24
C SER A 14 -7.84 8.58 1.20
N THR A 15 -8.91 8.73 2.00
CA THR A 15 -8.76 9.10 3.41
C THR A 15 -7.98 8.05 4.19
N TRP A 16 -8.28 6.76 4.01
CA TRP A 16 -7.49 5.69 4.64
C TRP A 16 -6.04 5.70 4.19
N ALA A 17 -5.78 5.94 2.91
CA ALA A 17 -4.42 6.05 2.40
C ALA A 17 -3.70 7.28 2.98
N ASP A 18 -4.37 8.42 3.13
CA ASP A 18 -3.79 9.64 3.68
C ASP A 18 -3.43 9.47 5.17
N ASP A 19 -4.30 8.81 5.95
CA ASP A 19 -4.00 8.44 7.35
C ASP A 19 -2.75 7.55 7.43
N LEU A 20 -2.67 6.52 6.58
CA LEU A 20 -1.52 5.62 6.51
C LEU A 20 -0.25 6.32 6.02
N ILE A 21 -0.37 7.27 5.08
CA ILE A 21 0.75 8.10 4.63
C ILE A 21 1.28 8.93 5.80
N ALA A 22 0.41 9.62 6.54
CA ALA A 22 0.80 10.44 7.68
C ALA A 22 1.52 9.58 8.73
N TRP A 23 0.94 8.44 9.09
CA TRP A 23 1.53 7.49 10.04
C TRP A 23 2.90 7.00 9.60
N LYS A 24 3.06 6.54 8.36
CA LYS A 24 4.36 6.10 7.86
C LYS A 24 5.36 7.24 7.69
N GLN A 25 4.89 8.46 7.44
CA GLN A 25 5.77 9.62 7.38
C GLN A 25 6.37 9.95 8.76
N GLU A 26 5.57 9.85 9.83
CA GLU A 26 6.07 10.02 11.20
C GLU A 26 7.16 8.99 11.53
N GLN A 27 6.94 7.71 11.18
CA GLN A 27 7.94 6.66 11.35
C GLN A 27 9.21 6.94 10.54
N LEU A 28 9.06 7.36 9.29
CA LEU A 28 10.21 7.71 8.45
C LEU A 28 10.99 8.87 9.05
N ASP A 29 10.32 9.94 9.49
CA ASP A 29 10.95 11.12 10.09
C ASP A 29 11.73 10.77 11.36
N GLU A 30 11.22 9.86 12.19
CA GLU A 30 11.93 9.32 13.35
C GLU A 30 13.19 8.55 12.92
N GLN A 31 13.09 7.65 11.95
CA GLN A 31 14.26 6.91 11.45
C GLN A 31 15.30 7.82 10.80
N MET A 32 14.86 8.87 10.11
CA MET A 32 15.75 9.89 9.52
C MET A 32 16.53 10.63 10.61
N LYS A 33 15.92 10.94 11.76
CA LYS A 33 16.63 11.48 12.94
C LYS A 33 17.64 10.48 13.52
N ASN A 34 17.36 9.18 13.39
CA ASN A 34 18.21 8.07 13.85
C ASN A 34 19.23 7.59 12.79
N ASP A 35 19.64 8.50 11.90
CA ASP A 35 20.68 8.30 10.88
C ASP A 35 20.36 7.20 9.85
N LEU A 36 19.11 7.12 9.40
CA LEU A 36 18.72 6.20 8.33
C LEU A 36 19.52 6.45 7.03
N LEU A 37 19.76 7.71 6.66
CA LEU A 37 20.48 8.04 5.42
C LEU A 37 21.94 7.58 5.44
N GLY A 38 22.66 7.84 6.54
CA GLY A 38 24.05 7.40 6.68
C GLY A 38 24.15 5.88 6.58
N LYS A 39 23.33 5.17 7.35
CA LYS A 39 23.26 3.69 7.31
C LYS A 39 22.89 3.16 5.92
N ALA A 40 21.96 3.81 5.22
CA ALA A 40 21.58 3.39 3.87
C ALA A 40 22.73 3.60 2.86
N GLU A 41 23.47 4.70 2.97
CA GLU A 41 24.63 4.98 2.12
C GLU A 41 25.79 4.01 2.38
N GLU A 42 26.08 3.71 3.65
CA GLU A 42 27.07 2.71 4.06
C GLU A 42 26.73 1.33 3.50
N ASN A 43 25.51 0.84 3.75
CA ASN A 43 25.04 -0.44 3.21
C ASN A 43 25.11 -0.51 1.67
N LEU A 44 24.80 0.60 0.99
CA LEU A 44 24.88 0.69 -0.46
C LEU A 44 26.34 0.56 -0.94
N LEU A 45 27.29 1.21 -0.28
CA LEU A 45 28.71 1.11 -0.62
C LEU A 45 29.28 -0.26 -0.31
N GLU A 46 28.90 -0.87 0.81
CA GLU A 46 29.32 -2.23 1.17
C GLU A 46 28.84 -3.25 0.14
N SER A 47 27.59 -3.13 -0.29
CA SER A 47 26.99 -4.00 -1.31
C SER A 47 27.60 -3.78 -2.70
N TYR A 48 28.06 -2.55 -2.98
CA TYR A 48 28.57 -2.14 -4.29
C TYR A 48 29.86 -1.31 -4.15
N PRO A 49 31.02 -1.94 -3.86
CA PRO A 49 32.26 -1.22 -3.57
C PRO A 49 32.78 -0.34 -4.72
N PHE A 50 32.38 -0.62 -5.97
CA PHE A 50 32.74 0.20 -7.13
C PHE A 50 32.17 1.63 -7.07
N LEU A 51 31.20 1.90 -6.19
CA LEU A 51 30.65 3.23 -5.93
C LEU A 51 31.61 4.13 -5.13
N ASN A 52 32.75 3.62 -4.67
CA ASN A 52 33.74 4.45 -3.99
C ASN A 52 34.26 5.55 -4.94
N GLY A 53 34.22 6.82 -4.47
CA GLY A 53 34.52 7.99 -5.28
C GLY A 53 33.36 8.49 -6.16
N ILE A 54 32.17 7.89 -6.07
CA ILE A 54 30.95 8.33 -6.76
C ILE A 54 30.00 8.99 -5.75
N SER A 55 29.54 10.20 -6.08
CA SER A 55 28.51 10.89 -5.28
C SER A 55 27.17 10.17 -5.38
N ARG A 56 26.52 9.94 -4.24
CA ARG A 56 25.25 9.21 -4.12
C ARG A 56 24.19 10.16 -3.58
N ASN A 57 23.04 10.18 -4.24
CA ASN A 57 21.88 10.95 -3.78
C ASN A 57 20.74 9.97 -3.50
N ILE A 58 20.43 9.78 -2.22
CA ILE A 58 19.39 8.87 -1.74
C ILE A 58 18.27 9.72 -1.14
N SER A 59 17.03 9.42 -1.52
CA SER A 59 15.85 10.03 -0.91
C SER A 59 14.79 8.97 -0.62
N PHE A 60 14.19 9.07 0.56
CA PHE A 60 13.07 8.24 0.97
C PHE A 60 11.81 9.09 0.99
N LYS A 61 10.71 8.54 0.48
CA LYS A 61 9.43 9.24 0.42
C LYS A 61 8.30 8.25 0.65
N VAL A 62 7.37 8.64 1.51
CA VAL A 62 6.07 7.96 1.63
C VAL A 62 5.14 8.52 0.57
N SER A 63 4.48 7.62 -0.17
CA SER A 63 3.55 7.96 -1.23
C SER A 63 2.35 7.02 -1.22
N PHE A 64 1.26 7.43 -1.86
CA PHE A 64 0.09 6.56 -2.06
C PHE A 64 0.48 5.20 -2.65
N SER A 65 1.38 5.19 -3.65
CA SER A 65 1.83 3.95 -4.29
C SER A 65 2.59 3.05 -3.32
N SER A 66 3.50 3.59 -2.52
CA SER A 66 4.24 2.80 -1.53
C SER A 66 3.34 2.26 -0.41
N ILE A 67 2.30 3.01 -0.01
CA ILE A 67 1.30 2.53 0.96
C ILE A 67 0.48 1.37 0.39
N VAL A 68 0.03 1.46 -0.87
CA VAL A 68 -0.67 0.33 -1.51
C VAL A 68 0.21 -0.91 -1.55
N GLU A 69 1.50 -0.78 -1.88
CA GLU A 69 2.42 -1.92 -1.87
C GLU A 69 2.61 -2.50 -0.47
N MET A 70 2.79 -1.66 0.54
CA MET A 70 2.93 -2.07 1.93
C MET A 70 1.71 -2.87 2.38
N CYS A 71 0.51 -2.32 2.21
CA CYS A 71 -0.72 -2.99 2.59
C CYS A 71 -0.92 -4.32 1.83
N TYR A 72 -0.55 -4.37 0.55
CA TYR A 72 -0.59 -5.63 -0.20
C TYR A 72 0.37 -6.68 0.38
N ARG A 73 1.64 -6.31 0.63
CA ARG A 73 2.65 -7.23 1.18
C ARG A 73 2.28 -7.74 2.57
N ASN A 74 1.74 -6.88 3.44
CA ASN A 74 1.26 -7.29 4.77
C ASN A 74 0.12 -8.31 4.70
N THR A 75 -0.71 -8.22 3.65
CA THR A 75 -1.89 -9.05 3.48
C THR A 75 -1.70 -10.21 2.50
N GLU A 76 -0.47 -10.46 2.05
CA GLU A 76 -0.15 -11.49 1.07
C GLU A 76 -0.53 -12.90 1.52
N ASN A 77 -0.31 -13.17 2.81
CA ASN A 77 -0.56 -14.47 3.42
C ASN A 77 -1.97 -14.61 4.00
N TYR A 78 -2.85 -13.62 3.81
CA TYR A 78 -4.22 -13.70 4.30
C TYR A 78 -4.99 -14.84 3.60
N SER A 79 -5.69 -15.61 4.42
CA SER A 79 -6.62 -16.65 3.97
C SER A 79 -7.89 -16.03 3.38
N LEU A 80 -8.71 -16.85 2.72
CA LEU A 80 -10.02 -16.40 2.25
C LEU A 80 -10.93 -15.95 3.40
N GLU A 81 -10.79 -16.57 4.58
CA GLU A 81 -11.59 -16.22 5.74
C GLU A 81 -11.18 -14.87 6.33
N ASP A 82 -9.87 -14.58 6.37
CA ASP A 82 -9.38 -13.25 6.75
C ASP A 82 -9.96 -12.17 5.84
N TRP A 83 -9.95 -12.40 4.52
CA TRP A 83 -10.54 -11.46 3.56
C TRP A 83 -12.05 -11.29 3.71
N LYS A 84 -12.80 -12.35 4.02
CA LYS A 84 -14.23 -12.23 4.33
C LYS A 84 -14.46 -11.38 5.57
N ASN A 85 -13.67 -11.60 6.63
CA ASN A 85 -13.74 -10.81 7.86
C ASN A 85 -13.42 -9.34 7.60
N ILE A 86 -12.38 -9.04 6.82
CA ILE A 86 -12.04 -7.68 6.40
C ILE A 86 -13.18 -7.04 5.59
N ALA A 87 -13.75 -7.77 4.63
CA ALA A 87 -14.86 -7.28 3.82
C ALA A 87 -16.10 -6.96 4.68
N GLN A 88 -16.45 -7.85 5.61
CA GLN A 88 -17.56 -7.64 6.53
C GLN A 88 -17.33 -6.43 7.44
N LYS A 89 -16.14 -6.30 8.02
CA LYS A 89 -15.76 -5.11 8.80
C LYS A 89 -15.93 -3.85 7.96
N MET A 90 -15.43 -3.85 6.71
CA MET A 90 -15.51 -2.70 5.81
C MET A 90 -16.96 -2.31 5.46
N GLU A 91 -17.86 -3.28 5.31
CA GLU A 91 -19.28 -3.02 5.02
C GLU A 91 -20.01 -2.43 6.24
N THR A 92 -19.71 -2.92 7.44
CA THR A 92 -20.29 -2.41 8.69
C THR A 92 -19.69 -1.07 9.12
N PHE A 93 -18.50 -0.73 8.63
CA PHE A 93 -17.79 0.47 8.99
C PHE A 93 -18.41 1.70 8.32
N GLN A 94 -19.18 2.47 9.10
CA GLN A 94 -19.74 3.74 8.65
C GLN A 94 -18.65 4.82 8.69
N TYR A 95 -18.18 5.22 7.51
CA TYR A 95 -17.25 6.33 7.38
C TYR A 95 -17.87 7.46 6.56
N SER A 96 -17.99 8.65 7.16
CA SER A 96 -18.39 9.86 6.43
C SER A 96 -17.17 10.43 5.71
N SER A 97 -16.97 10.07 4.45
CA SER A 97 -15.97 10.72 3.59
C SER A 97 -16.58 11.92 2.85
N ALA A 98 -15.80 12.98 2.64
CA ALA A 98 -16.16 14.04 1.68
C ALA A 98 -16.31 13.44 0.26
N GLU A 99 -17.19 14.01 -0.57
CA GLU A 99 -17.67 13.38 -1.83
C GLU A 99 -16.65 13.30 -3.00
N SER A 100 -15.38 13.67 -2.82
CA SER A 100 -14.42 13.72 -3.94
C SER A 100 -13.76 12.37 -4.23
N SER A 101 -14.23 11.66 -5.25
CA SER A 101 -13.51 10.50 -5.81
C SER A 101 -12.24 10.96 -6.53
N ASN A 102 -11.10 10.31 -6.29
CA ASN A 102 -9.85 10.58 -7.02
C ASN A 102 -9.48 9.43 -7.98
N THR A 103 -8.58 9.71 -8.91
CA THR A 103 -8.03 8.72 -9.84
C THR A 103 -6.50 8.80 -9.80
N PRO A 104 -5.86 8.26 -8.73
CA PRO A 104 -4.41 8.30 -8.63
C PRO A 104 -3.76 7.50 -9.75
N LYS A 105 -2.63 8.01 -10.25
CA LYS A 105 -1.73 7.27 -11.13
C LYS A 105 -0.74 6.50 -10.25
N LEU A 106 -1.02 5.22 -10.05
CA LEU A 106 -0.25 4.35 -9.15
C LEU A 106 0.98 3.80 -9.86
N TYR A 107 2.14 3.87 -9.21
CA TYR A 107 3.42 3.34 -9.69
C TYR A 107 3.87 2.18 -8.80
N LEU A 108 3.41 0.98 -9.12
CA LEU A 108 3.65 -0.21 -8.30
C LEU A 108 4.61 -1.17 -9.00
N ASP A 109 5.28 -2.01 -8.20
CA ASP A 109 5.95 -3.20 -8.72
C ASP A 109 4.96 -4.10 -9.48
N ASP A 110 5.41 -4.66 -10.60
CA ASP A 110 4.63 -5.60 -11.41
C ASP A 110 4.17 -6.81 -10.60
N TYR A 111 5.00 -7.28 -9.66
CA TYR A 111 4.61 -8.32 -8.71
C TYR A 111 3.35 -7.95 -7.92
N VAL A 112 3.31 -6.71 -7.39
CA VAL A 112 2.18 -6.19 -6.64
C VAL A 112 0.95 -6.04 -7.54
N TRP A 113 1.14 -5.56 -8.77
CA TRP A 113 0.04 -5.48 -9.73
C TRP A 113 -0.59 -6.85 -10.01
N GLN A 114 0.23 -7.86 -10.28
CA GLN A 114 -0.23 -9.22 -10.53
C GLN A 114 -0.95 -9.79 -9.30
N GLY A 115 -0.43 -9.54 -8.10
CA GLY A 115 -1.07 -9.91 -6.84
C GLY A 115 -2.47 -9.33 -6.66
N LEU A 116 -2.60 -8.01 -6.86
CA LEU A 116 -3.88 -7.30 -6.78
C LEU A 116 -4.88 -7.79 -7.85
N GLU A 117 -4.41 -8.06 -9.07
CA GLU A 117 -5.24 -8.60 -10.15
C GLU A 117 -5.69 -10.04 -9.85
N ASN A 118 -4.81 -10.87 -9.26
CA ASN A 118 -5.14 -12.22 -8.83
C ASN A 118 -6.22 -12.22 -7.74
N TYR A 119 -6.19 -11.25 -6.81
CA TYR A 119 -7.23 -11.07 -5.80
C TYR A 119 -8.61 -10.80 -6.39
N GLN A 120 -8.71 -10.20 -7.58
CA GLN A 120 -10.00 -9.98 -8.25
C GLN A 120 -10.77 -11.28 -8.53
N ARG A 121 -10.04 -12.40 -8.71
CA ARG A 121 -10.61 -13.74 -8.88
C ARG A 121 -10.62 -14.54 -7.59
N LYS A 122 -9.50 -14.52 -6.83
CA LYS A 122 -9.34 -15.28 -5.58
C LYS A 122 -10.43 -14.96 -4.57
N LEU A 123 -10.84 -13.69 -4.48
CA LEU A 123 -11.82 -13.21 -3.49
C LEU A 123 -13.26 -13.22 -3.99
N MET A 124 -13.53 -13.84 -5.15
CA MET A 124 -14.90 -14.01 -5.62
C MET A 124 -15.63 -15.01 -4.71
N GLY A 125 -16.82 -14.63 -4.24
CA GLY A 125 -17.72 -15.56 -3.54
C GLY A 125 -18.17 -16.71 -4.46
N GLU A 126 -18.49 -17.86 -3.87
CA GLU A 126 -18.99 -19.02 -4.62
C GLU A 126 -20.21 -18.65 -5.47
N GLY A 127 -20.17 -19.00 -6.77
CA GLY A 127 -21.26 -18.72 -7.71
C GLY A 127 -21.23 -17.33 -8.37
N ASN A 128 -20.35 -16.41 -7.94
CA ASN A 128 -20.16 -15.16 -8.67
C ASN A 128 -19.51 -15.41 -10.04
N LYS A 129 -20.12 -14.92 -11.11
CA LYS A 129 -19.56 -14.99 -12.47
C LYS A 129 -18.75 -13.76 -12.86
N ARG A 130 -18.87 -12.66 -12.10
CA ARG A 130 -18.23 -11.39 -12.41
C ARG A 130 -16.99 -11.18 -11.56
N ILE A 131 -15.86 -10.96 -12.23
CA ILE A 131 -14.58 -10.59 -11.60
C ILE A 131 -14.75 -9.29 -10.82
N LEU A 132 -14.21 -9.24 -9.60
CA LEU A 132 -14.26 -8.03 -8.76
C LEU A 132 -13.48 -6.90 -9.42
N ARG A 133 -13.88 -5.65 -9.19
CA ARG A 133 -13.15 -4.49 -9.75
C ARG A 133 -11.82 -4.31 -9.03
N LEU A 134 -10.76 -3.96 -9.76
CA LEU A 134 -9.45 -3.67 -9.16
C LEU A 134 -9.53 -2.55 -8.12
N SER A 135 -10.37 -1.53 -8.34
CA SER A 135 -10.60 -0.46 -7.36
C SER A 135 -11.17 -0.96 -6.03
N TYR A 136 -12.01 -2.00 -6.05
CA TYR A 136 -12.53 -2.63 -4.85
C TYR A 136 -11.44 -3.44 -4.12
N ILE A 137 -10.58 -4.16 -4.87
CA ILE A 137 -9.45 -4.87 -4.27
C ILE A 137 -8.47 -3.90 -3.61
N ILE A 138 -8.11 -2.80 -4.28
CA ILE A 138 -7.25 -1.77 -3.68
C ILE A 138 -7.90 -1.17 -2.44
N LYS A 139 -9.23 -0.92 -2.48
CA LYS A 139 -9.98 -0.46 -1.31
C LYS A 139 -9.90 -1.45 -0.15
N LEU A 140 -10.09 -2.76 -0.40
CA LEU A 140 -10.00 -3.80 0.63
C LEU A 140 -8.61 -3.88 1.26
N VAL A 141 -7.56 -3.88 0.43
CA VAL A 141 -6.17 -3.97 0.90
C VAL A 141 -5.80 -2.74 1.73
N LEU A 142 -6.17 -1.53 1.28
CA LEU A 142 -5.95 -0.31 2.06
C LEU A 142 -6.74 -0.30 3.37
N PHE A 143 -7.98 -0.82 3.35
CA PHE A 143 -8.77 -0.92 4.57
C PHE A 143 -8.15 -1.87 5.58
N ALA A 144 -7.64 -3.02 5.14
CA ALA A 144 -6.93 -3.96 6.01
C ALA A 144 -5.72 -3.31 6.67
N GLY A 145 -4.86 -2.64 5.90
CA GLY A 145 -3.72 -1.90 6.47
C GLY A 145 -4.15 -0.75 7.39
N TRP A 146 -5.26 -0.08 7.09
CA TRP A 146 -5.81 0.98 7.94
C TRP A 146 -6.35 0.43 9.27
N LEU A 147 -6.96 -0.76 9.28
CA LEU A 147 -7.36 -1.44 10.51
C LEU A 147 -6.15 -1.79 11.38
N GLU A 148 -5.08 -2.34 10.79
CA GLU A 148 -3.82 -2.61 11.51
C GLU A 148 -3.27 -1.33 12.17
N TYR A 149 -3.23 -0.22 11.41
CA TYR A 149 -2.83 1.08 11.93
C TYR A 149 -3.69 1.57 13.12
N MET A 150 -5.01 1.35 13.06
CA MET A 150 -5.91 1.74 14.14
C MET A 150 -5.75 0.88 15.40
N GLU A 151 -5.23 -0.35 15.26
CA GLU A 151 -4.92 -1.23 16.40
C GLU A 151 -3.56 -0.89 17.05
N GLU A 152 -2.62 -0.30 16.30
CA GLU A 152 -1.30 0.13 16.78
C GLU A 152 -1.30 1.51 17.47
N LYS A 153 -2.39 2.29 17.34
CA LYS A 153 -2.58 3.59 18.01
C LYS A 153 -3.16 3.45 19.41
#